data_AF-A0A060X878-F1
#
_entry.id   AF-A0A060X878-F1
#
_cell.length_a   1.000
_cell.length_b   1.000
_cell.length_c   1.000
_cell.angle_alpha   90.00
_cell.angle_beta   90.00
_cell.angle_gamma   90.00
#
_symmetry.space_group_name_H-M   'P 1'
#
loop_
_entity.id
_entity.type
_entity.pdbx_description
1 polymer ?
#
loop_
_entity_poly.entity_id
_entity_poly.type
_entity_poly.pdbx_seq_one_letter_code
_entity_poly.pdbx_strand_id
1 'polypeptide(L)'
;MVFSQVYVVVGIAGVALIVCVLMVIILKYGRNSNKFGMKGSSSSVISNDDDSASPLHHVSNGNNTPSSSEMSHDAVIIGMTKIPVIENPQYFRQSGSMLKSDTFVQHIKRHNIVLKRELGEGAFGKVFLAECYNLTPDQDKILVAVKTLKEASESGRADFHREAELLTNLQHEHIVTFYGVCVDSDPLIMVFEYMKHGDLNKFLRSHGPDMVLMADGQHSLMVELTQSQMLHIAQQIAAGMVYLASQHFVHRDLATRNCLVGENLLVKIGDFGMSRDVYSTDYYRVGGHTMLPIRWMPPESIMYRRFTTESDVWSLGVVLWEIFTYGKQPWYQLSNNEVSSLL
;
A
#
# COMPACT_ATOMS: atom_id res chain seq x y z
N MET A 1 14.82 -46.43 23.83
CA MET A 1 14.66 -45.11 23.18
C MET A 1 14.33 -45.17 21.68
N VAL A 2 14.84 -46.14 20.91
CA VAL A 2 14.64 -46.19 19.44
C VAL A 2 13.19 -46.51 19.02
N PHE A 3 12.46 -47.35 19.77
CA PHE A 3 11.09 -47.73 19.42
C PHE A 3 10.08 -46.56 19.49
N SER A 4 10.29 -45.58 20.36
CA SER A 4 9.35 -44.45 20.52
C SER A 4 9.33 -43.51 19.30
N GLN A 5 10.47 -43.31 18.64
CA GLN A 5 10.55 -42.44 17.47
C GLN A 5 9.88 -43.04 16.23
N VAL A 6 9.88 -44.37 16.10
CA VAL A 6 9.22 -45.05 14.97
C VAL A 6 7.70 -44.88 15.04
N TYR A 7 7.09 -44.98 16.22
CA TYR A 7 5.64 -44.77 16.38
C TYR A 7 5.21 -43.34 16.10
N VAL A 8 6.05 -42.35 16.44
CA VAL A 8 5.78 -40.94 16.13
C VAL A 8 5.83 -40.70 14.63
N VAL A 9 6.83 -41.24 13.92
CA VAL A 9 6.94 -41.10 12.46
C VAL A 9 5.79 -41.80 11.73
N VAL A 10 5.42 -43.00 12.18
CA VAL A 10 4.26 -43.74 11.61
C VAL A 10 2.95 -43.00 11.89
N GLY A 11 2.81 -42.40 13.08
CA GLY A 11 1.65 -41.56 13.43
C GLY A 11 1.52 -40.33 12.53
N ILE A 12 2.63 -39.60 12.31
CA ILE A 12 2.65 -38.42 11.44
C ILE A 12 2.34 -38.81 9.99
N ALA A 13 2.90 -39.91 9.49
CA ALA A 13 2.62 -40.42 8.15
C ALA A 13 1.15 -40.82 7.98
N GLY A 14 0.55 -41.44 9.01
CA GLY A 14 -0.87 -41.80 9.02
C GLY A 14 -1.79 -40.57 8.95
N VAL A 15 -1.50 -39.53 9.73
CA VAL A 15 -2.28 -38.27 9.72
C VAL A 15 -2.15 -37.57 8.38
N ALA A 16 -0.94 -37.48 7.80
CA ALA A 16 -0.72 -36.86 6.49
C ALA A 16 -1.51 -37.59 5.38
N LEU A 17 -1.57 -38.92 5.44
CA LEU A 17 -2.29 -39.72 4.44
C LEU A 17 -3.81 -39.54 4.54
N ILE A 18 -4.35 -39.43 5.76
CA ILE A 18 -5.78 -39.13 5.99
C ILE A 18 -6.14 -37.73 5.45
N VAL A 19 -5.30 -36.72 5.69
CA VAL A 19 -5.52 -35.35 5.19
C VAL A 19 -5.50 -35.33 3.65
N CYS A 20 -4.56 -36.03 3.01
CA CYS A 20 -4.52 -36.14 1.55
C CYS A 20 -5.76 -36.82 0.98
N VAL A 21 -6.26 -37.89 1.60
CA VAL A 21 -7.48 -38.58 1.14
C VAL A 21 -8.71 -37.68 1.28
N LEU A 22 -8.85 -36.96 2.40
CA LEU A 22 -9.94 -36.00 2.61
C LEU A 22 -9.90 -34.86 1.57
N MET A 23 -8.72 -34.34 1.27
CA MET A 23 -8.56 -33.30 0.25
C MET A 23 -8.98 -33.79 -1.14
N VAL A 24 -8.61 -35.02 -1.52
CA VAL A 24 -9.02 -35.62 -2.81
C VAL A 24 -10.54 -35.85 -2.86
N ILE A 25 -11.17 -36.26 -1.75
CA ILE A 25 -12.63 -36.42 -1.66
C ILE A 25 -13.33 -35.06 -1.83
N ILE A 26 -12.87 -34.02 -1.14
CA ILE A 26 -13.42 -32.66 -1.26
C ILE A 26 -13.28 -32.15 -2.69
N LEU A 27 -12.12 -32.36 -3.33
CA LEU A 27 -11.90 -31.94 -4.72
C LEU A 27 -12.73 -32.75 -5.74
N LYS A 28 -13.00 -34.03 -5.47
CA LYS A 28 -13.86 -34.86 -6.34
C LYS A 28 -15.34 -34.55 -6.19
N TYR A 29 -15.82 -34.34 -4.97
CA TYR A 29 -17.24 -34.12 -4.70
C TYR A 29 -17.65 -32.64 -4.82
N GLY A 30 -16.75 -31.70 -4.54
CA GLY A 30 -16.97 -30.27 -4.77
C GLY A 30 -17.06 -29.89 -6.25
N ARG A 31 -16.53 -30.74 -7.16
CA ARG A 31 -16.62 -30.52 -8.62
C ARG A 31 -17.94 -30.98 -9.24
N ASN A 32 -18.78 -31.73 -8.52
CA ASN A 32 -20.01 -32.31 -9.05
C ASN A 32 -21.28 -31.52 -8.71
N SER A 33 -21.23 -30.41 -7.96
CA SER A 33 -22.44 -29.62 -7.66
C SER A 33 -22.80 -28.55 -8.69
N ASN A 34 -21.93 -28.22 -9.65
CA ASN A 34 -22.18 -27.14 -10.62
C ASN A 34 -22.67 -27.64 -11.98
N LYS A 35 -23.72 -28.45 -11.99
CA LYS A 35 -24.43 -28.81 -13.22
C LYS A 35 -25.95 -28.83 -13.04
N PHE A 36 -26.54 -27.64 -13.01
CA PHE A 36 -27.89 -27.42 -13.53
C PHE A 36 -27.91 -26.09 -14.28
N GLY A 37 -28.13 -26.15 -15.59
CA GLY A 37 -28.32 -25.00 -16.45
C GLY A 37 -29.77 -24.89 -16.91
N MET A 38 -30.14 -23.71 -17.41
CA MET A 38 -31.00 -23.44 -18.58
C MET A 38 -31.12 -21.90 -18.72
N LYS A 39 -30.48 -21.30 -19.72
CA LYS A 39 -30.98 -20.97 -21.09
C LYS A 39 -31.83 -19.68 -21.16
N GLY A 40 -31.20 -18.63 -21.71
CA GLY A 40 -31.68 -17.88 -22.88
C GLY A 40 -32.68 -16.74 -22.70
N SER A 41 -32.26 -15.51 -23.04
CA SER A 41 -32.92 -14.67 -24.05
C SER A 41 -32.14 -13.38 -24.29
N SER A 42 -31.94 -13.05 -25.57
CA SER A 42 -31.39 -11.78 -26.06
C SER A 42 -32.49 -10.72 -26.09
N SER A 43 -32.20 -9.51 -25.60
CA SER A 43 -32.80 -8.27 -26.12
C SER A 43 -32.04 -7.05 -25.60
N SER A 44 -31.65 -6.19 -26.54
CA SER A 44 -31.32 -4.77 -26.33
C SER A 44 -32.37 -4.04 -25.49
N VAL A 45 -31.96 -3.01 -24.72
CA VAL A 45 -32.48 -1.62 -24.74
C VAL A 45 -31.86 -0.81 -23.60
N ILE A 46 -31.72 0.47 -23.92
CA ILE A 46 -31.16 1.65 -23.26
C ILE A 46 -31.81 2.00 -21.90
N SER A 47 -31.07 2.79 -21.12
CA SER A 47 -31.47 3.82 -20.13
C SER A 47 -31.82 3.46 -18.67
N ASN A 48 -31.02 4.11 -17.81
CA ASN A 48 -31.38 4.94 -16.65
C ASN A 48 -31.17 4.39 -15.23
N ASP A 49 -30.58 5.31 -14.46
CA ASP A 49 -30.36 5.37 -13.03
C ASP A 49 -31.58 4.97 -12.21
N ASP A 50 -31.36 4.29 -11.07
CA ASP A 50 -31.75 4.86 -9.77
C ASP A 50 -31.27 3.99 -8.60
N ASP A 51 -30.84 4.71 -7.57
CA ASP A 51 -30.55 4.28 -6.21
C ASP A 51 -31.63 3.39 -5.61
N SER A 52 -31.20 2.40 -4.81
CA SER A 52 -31.96 1.91 -3.64
C SER A 52 -31.08 1.05 -2.73
N ALA A 53 -30.38 1.72 -1.82
CA ALA A 53 -30.01 1.14 -0.53
C ALA A 53 -31.07 1.51 0.51
N SER A 54 -31.44 0.59 1.39
CA SER A 54 -32.20 0.82 2.64
C SER A 54 -32.32 -0.48 3.47
N PRO A 55 -32.60 -0.43 4.79
CA PRO A 55 -31.67 0.05 5.83
C PRO A 55 -31.67 -0.85 7.10
N LEU A 56 -30.68 -0.66 8.00
CA LEU A 56 -30.72 -1.23 9.36
C LEU A 56 -31.30 -0.23 10.36
N HIS A 57 -32.23 -0.72 11.18
CA HIS A 57 -33.07 0.04 12.08
C HIS A 57 -32.37 0.55 13.35
N HIS A 58 -32.82 1.76 13.72
CA HIS A 58 -32.77 2.51 14.97
C HIS A 58 -32.95 1.68 16.27
N VAL A 59 -32.24 2.09 17.33
CA VAL A 59 -32.84 2.30 18.66
C VAL A 59 -32.33 3.63 19.22
N SER A 60 -33.26 4.53 19.54
CA SER A 60 -33.06 5.84 20.17
C SER A 60 -33.49 5.84 21.64
N ASN A 61 -32.81 6.65 22.46
CA ASN A 61 -33.35 7.47 23.56
C ASN A 61 -32.18 8.28 24.14
N GLY A 62 -32.21 9.58 24.38
CA GLY A 62 -33.26 10.58 24.30
C GLY A 62 -32.67 12.01 24.30
N ASN A 63 -33.56 12.98 24.11
CA ASN A 63 -33.30 14.41 23.89
C ASN A 63 -32.49 15.12 24.98
N ASN A 64 -31.59 16.02 24.55
CA ASN A 64 -31.41 17.38 25.07
C ASN A 64 -30.58 18.20 24.05
N THR A 65 -31.14 19.23 23.44
CA THR A 65 -30.40 20.36 22.83
C THR A 65 -30.20 21.43 23.90
N PRO A 66 -29.02 22.09 23.98
CA PRO A 66 -28.79 23.24 23.09
C PRO A 66 -27.33 23.50 22.65
N SER A 67 -27.25 24.31 21.59
CA SER A 67 -26.19 25.30 21.25
C SER A 67 -24.75 24.87 20.97
N SER A 68 -24.28 25.27 19.78
CA SER A 68 -22.95 25.80 19.46
C SER A 68 -21.77 25.42 20.36
N SER A 69 -20.94 24.50 19.87
CA SER A 69 -19.52 24.44 20.20
C SER A 69 -18.78 23.58 19.16
N GLU A 70 -17.84 24.20 18.46
CA GLU A 70 -16.55 23.65 18.02
C GLU A 70 -16.55 22.19 17.53
N MET A 71 -16.56 22.01 16.21
CA MET A 71 -16.09 20.77 15.60
C MET A 71 -14.58 20.68 15.77
N SER A 72 -14.16 19.69 16.56
CA SER A 72 -12.79 19.34 16.91
C SER A 72 -11.87 19.18 15.70
N HIS A 73 -10.71 19.83 15.78
CA HIS A 73 -9.63 19.89 14.81
C HIS A 73 -8.69 18.66 14.82
N ASP A 74 -9.18 17.42 14.98
CA ASP A 74 -8.27 16.28 15.20
C ASP A 74 -8.43 15.17 14.15
N ALA A 75 -7.89 15.43 12.95
CA ALA A 75 -7.69 14.43 11.90
C ALA A 75 -6.21 14.36 11.51
N VAL A 76 -5.51 13.30 11.95
CA VAL A 76 -4.11 13.05 11.60
C VAL A 76 -4.02 12.18 10.37
N ILE A 77 -3.38 12.74 9.35
CA ILE A 77 -3.26 12.19 8.01
C ILE A 77 -2.00 11.34 7.95
N ILE A 78 -2.17 10.05 7.64
CA ILE A 78 -1.07 9.15 7.29
C ILE A 78 -1.34 8.70 5.85
N GLY A 79 -0.49 9.09 4.90
CA GLY A 79 -0.66 8.76 3.48
C GLY A 79 -1.91 9.37 2.83
N MET A 80 -2.09 10.69 2.91
CA MET A 80 -3.12 11.54 2.26
C MET A 80 -4.54 10.92 2.06
N THR A 81 -5.02 10.01 2.91
CA THR A 81 -6.43 9.56 2.92
C THR A 81 -7.22 10.21 4.04
N LYS A 82 -8.40 10.77 3.70
CA LYS A 82 -9.47 11.06 4.67
C LYS A 82 -10.15 9.76 5.10
N ILE A 83 -9.54 9.04 6.03
CA ILE A 83 -10.22 7.99 6.80
C ILE A 83 -10.51 8.62 8.17
N PRO A 84 -11.74 8.56 8.72
CA PRO A 84 -11.94 8.86 10.13
C PRO A 84 -11.17 7.81 10.93
N VAL A 85 -10.01 8.22 11.44
CA VAL A 85 -9.10 7.40 12.26
C VAL A 85 -9.68 7.38 13.67
N ILE A 86 -9.90 6.20 14.25
CA ILE A 86 -9.88 6.08 15.70
C ILE A 86 -8.42 6.33 16.08
N GLU A 87 -8.14 7.49 16.67
CA GLU A 87 -6.80 7.85 17.13
C GLU A 87 -6.24 6.71 17.98
N ASN A 88 -5.07 6.18 17.58
CA ASN A 88 -4.32 5.34 18.50
C ASN A 88 -3.73 6.30 19.55
N PRO A 89 -4.12 6.22 20.83
CA PRO A 89 -3.68 7.14 21.87
C PRO A 89 -2.15 7.16 22.03
N GLN A 90 -1.46 6.15 21.51
CA GLN A 90 0.00 6.06 21.53
C GLN A 90 0.71 7.06 20.60
N TYR A 91 0.05 7.62 19.58
CA TYR A 91 0.69 8.63 18.71
C TYR A 91 0.95 9.96 19.44
N PHE A 92 0.10 10.34 20.41
CA PHE A 92 0.13 11.67 21.04
C PHE A 92 0.13 11.64 22.57
N ARG A 93 0.07 10.47 23.24
CA ARG A 93 0.24 10.43 24.72
C ARG A 93 1.60 10.91 25.21
N GLN A 94 2.56 11.10 24.30
CA GLN A 94 3.80 11.82 24.54
C GLN A 94 3.90 13.04 23.62
N SER A 95 2.94 13.97 23.71
CA SER A 95 3.13 15.38 23.30
C SER A 95 4.17 16.13 24.18
N GLY A 96 5.11 15.39 24.77
CA GLY A 96 6.38 15.88 25.30
C GLY A 96 7.52 15.29 24.46
N SER A 97 7.82 15.94 23.33
CA SER A 97 9.13 15.93 22.65
C SER A 97 9.84 14.58 22.48
N MET A 98 9.54 13.84 21.41
CA MET A 98 10.47 12.86 20.82
C MET A 98 10.65 12.97 19.30
N LEU A 99 10.16 14.03 18.65
CA LEU A 99 10.74 14.46 17.38
C LEU A 99 12.13 15.02 17.71
N LYS A 100 13.19 14.59 17.00
CA LYS A 100 14.51 15.21 17.13
C LYS A 100 14.34 16.70 16.86
N SER A 101 14.49 17.52 17.90
CA SER A 101 14.25 18.97 17.88
C SER A 101 15.14 19.76 16.92
N ASP A 102 16.05 19.09 16.18
CA ASP A 102 17.04 19.68 15.31
C ASP A 102 16.85 19.34 13.81
N THR A 103 15.83 18.54 13.43
CA THR A 103 15.63 18.19 12.00
C THR A 103 14.70 19.19 11.32
N PHE A 104 15.27 20.06 10.48
CA PHE A 104 14.51 21.05 9.71
C PHE A 104 14.16 20.51 8.33
N VAL A 105 12.94 20.80 7.86
CA VAL A 105 12.55 20.50 6.47
C VAL A 105 13.43 21.33 5.53
N GLN A 106 14.17 20.66 4.65
CA GLN A 106 15.04 21.34 3.69
C GLN A 106 14.21 22.03 2.61
N HIS A 107 14.45 23.32 2.39
CA HIS A 107 13.82 24.11 1.34
C HIS A 107 14.71 24.17 0.10
N ILE A 108 14.23 23.61 -1.00
CA ILE A 108 14.91 23.56 -2.29
C ILE A 108 14.37 24.68 -3.18
N LYS A 109 15.28 25.44 -3.79
CA LYS A 109 14.91 26.56 -4.67
C LYS A 109 14.33 26.07 -5.99
N ARG A 110 13.26 26.71 -6.48
CA ARG A 110 12.55 26.31 -7.71
C ARG A 110 13.47 26.22 -8.92
N HIS A 111 14.41 27.17 -9.06
CA HIS A 111 15.36 27.22 -10.19
C HIS A 111 16.38 26.07 -10.18
N ASN A 112 16.56 25.38 -9.05
CA ASN A 112 17.40 24.19 -8.98
C ASN A 112 16.68 22.93 -9.49
N ILE A 113 15.36 22.98 -9.72
CA ILE A 113 14.56 21.81 -10.11
C ILE A 113 14.16 21.91 -11.59
N VAL A 114 14.77 21.08 -12.43
CA VAL A 114 14.48 21.01 -13.87
C VAL A 114 13.69 19.74 -14.17
N LEU A 115 12.37 19.89 -14.40
CA LEU A 115 11.47 18.78 -14.75
C LEU A 115 11.86 18.18 -16.11
N LYS A 116 11.81 16.86 -16.22
CA LYS A 116 12.20 16.11 -17.43
C LYS A 116 10.98 15.45 -18.08
N ARG A 117 10.41 14.42 -17.43
CA ARG A 117 9.26 13.66 -17.94
C ARG A 117 8.35 13.24 -16.80
N GLU A 118 7.07 13.04 -17.10
CA GLU A 118 6.12 12.47 -16.14
C GLU A 118 6.47 10.99 -15.86
N LEU A 119 6.42 10.60 -14.59
CA LEU A 119 6.59 9.22 -14.12
C LEU A 119 5.22 8.57 -13.84
N GLY A 120 4.25 9.37 -13.40
CA GLY A 120 2.87 8.95 -13.19
C GLY A 120 2.00 10.07 -12.64
N GLU A 121 0.70 9.84 -12.70
CA GLU A 121 -0.32 10.66 -12.05
C GLU A 121 -1.05 9.78 -11.02
N GLY A 122 -1.29 10.33 -9.83
CA GLY A 122 -2.14 9.73 -8.81
C GLY A 122 -3.19 10.73 -8.35
N ALA A 123 -4.05 10.29 -7.43
CA ALA A 123 -5.14 11.09 -6.87
C ALA A 123 -4.72 12.48 -6.33
N PHE A 124 -3.47 12.65 -5.92
CA PHE A 124 -2.97 13.87 -5.26
C PHE A 124 -2.11 14.78 -6.15
N GLY A 125 -1.83 14.33 -7.37
CA GLY A 125 -1.05 15.08 -8.34
C GLY A 125 -0.08 14.24 -9.13
N LYS A 126 0.83 14.92 -9.81
CA LYS A 126 1.75 14.32 -10.77
C LYS A 126 3.12 14.14 -10.16
N VAL A 127 3.77 13.05 -10.53
CA VAL A 127 5.16 12.79 -10.22
C VAL A 127 6.00 12.87 -11.48
N PHE A 128 7.10 13.60 -11.41
CA PHE A 128 8.01 13.83 -12.51
C PHE A 128 9.41 13.34 -12.17
N LEU A 129 10.11 12.84 -13.17
CA LEU A 129 11.57 12.77 -13.13
C LEU A 129 12.09 14.19 -13.32
N ALA A 130 13.05 14.61 -12.49
CA ALA A 130 13.71 15.89 -12.60
C ALA A 130 15.22 15.77 -12.38
N GLU A 131 15.97 16.74 -12.89
CA GLU A 131 17.34 17.01 -12.43
C GLU A 131 17.26 18.07 -11.32
N CYS A 132 17.89 17.80 -10.17
CA CYS A 132 18.01 18.74 -9.08
C CYS A 132 19.47 19.16 -8.90
N TYR A 133 19.73 20.45 -9.01
CA TYR A 133 21.06 21.05 -8.85
C TYR A 133 21.32 21.45 -7.41
N ASN A 134 22.58 21.39 -6.98
CA ASN A 134 23.02 21.83 -5.65
C ASN A 134 22.24 21.17 -4.49
N LEU A 135 21.80 19.91 -4.67
CA LEU A 135 21.04 19.19 -3.64
C LEU A 135 21.95 18.58 -2.58
N THR A 136 23.10 18.07 -3.00
CA THR A 136 24.15 17.54 -2.14
C THR A 136 25.47 18.26 -2.41
N PRO A 137 26.38 18.39 -1.42
CA PRO A 137 27.65 19.07 -1.61
C PRO A 137 28.57 18.41 -2.65
N ASP A 138 28.43 17.11 -2.84
CA ASP A 138 29.36 16.29 -3.62
C ASP A 138 28.96 16.15 -5.11
N GLN A 139 27.77 16.62 -5.49
CA GLN A 139 27.24 16.42 -6.83
C GLN A 139 26.59 17.70 -7.38
N ASP A 140 27.08 18.16 -8.53
CA ASP A 140 26.53 19.34 -9.23
C ASP A 140 25.03 19.19 -9.51
N LYS A 141 24.61 17.98 -9.88
CA LYS A 141 23.22 17.61 -10.09
C LYS A 141 22.96 16.13 -9.84
N ILE A 142 21.73 15.82 -9.44
CA ILE A 142 21.25 14.44 -9.29
C ILE A 142 19.87 14.26 -9.93
N LEU A 143 19.51 13.03 -10.29
CA LEU A 143 18.15 12.71 -10.69
C LEU A 143 17.26 12.51 -9.45
N VAL A 144 16.09 13.12 -9.47
CA VAL A 144 15.11 13.07 -8.37
C VAL A 144 13.71 12.76 -8.90
N ALA A 145 12.85 12.26 -8.01
CA ALA A 145 11.42 12.21 -8.22
C ALA A 145 10.76 13.44 -7.57
N VAL A 146 9.99 14.20 -8.33
CA VAL A 146 9.28 15.41 -7.88
C VAL A 146 7.79 15.13 -7.85
N LYS A 147 7.18 15.14 -6.67
CA LYS A 147 5.73 15.03 -6.48
C LYS A 147 5.14 16.44 -6.36
N THR A 148 4.19 16.75 -7.22
CA THR A 148 3.47 18.04 -7.24
C THR A 148 2.11 17.89 -6.57
N LEU A 149 1.71 18.86 -5.76
CA LEU A 149 0.37 18.91 -5.17
C LEU A 149 -0.62 19.56 -6.15
N LYS A 150 -1.71 18.86 -6.49
CA LYS A 150 -2.70 19.30 -7.50
C LYS A 150 -3.56 20.48 -7.03
N GLU A 151 -3.89 20.55 -5.73
CA GLU A 151 -4.75 21.58 -5.14
C GLU A 151 -4.12 22.17 -3.88
N ALA A 152 -3.82 23.47 -3.93
CA ALA A 152 -3.21 24.22 -2.83
C ALA A 152 -4.26 24.89 -1.93
N SER A 153 -5.36 24.20 -1.61
CA SER A 153 -6.31 24.65 -0.57
C SER A 153 -5.58 24.85 0.76
N GLU A 154 -6.09 25.69 1.66
CA GLU A 154 -5.45 25.90 2.97
C GLU A 154 -5.25 24.58 3.74
N SER A 155 -6.26 23.69 3.69
CA SER A 155 -6.13 22.34 4.25
C SER A 155 -5.05 21.53 3.53
N GLY A 156 -5.01 21.53 2.20
CA GLY A 156 -4.01 20.79 1.43
C GLY A 156 -2.57 21.27 1.70
N ARG A 157 -2.39 22.58 1.93
CA ARG A 157 -1.09 23.15 2.34
C ARG A 157 -0.70 22.71 3.75
N ALA A 158 -1.65 22.74 4.71
CA ALA A 158 -1.38 22.27 6.06
C ALA A 158 -1.00 20.79 6.09
N ASP A 159 -1.69 19.96 5.29
CA ASP A 159 -1.40 18.54 5.14
C ASP A 159 -0.01 18.31 4.54
N PHE A 160 0.35 19.06 3.50
CA PHE A 160 1.67 19.04 2.87
C PHE A 160 2.79 19.32 3.87
N HIS A 161 2.62 20.36 4.71
CA HIS A 161 3.63 20.71 5.72
C HIS A 161 3.80 19.61 6.77
N ARG A 162 2.69 19.05 7.29
CA ARG A 162 2.73 17.93 8.25
C ARG A 162 3.41 16.69 7.66
N GLU A 163 3.10 16.36 6.41
CA GLU A 163 3.72 15.23 5.71
C GLU A 163 5.22 15.46 5.52
N ALA A 164 5.64 16.67 5.12
CA ALA A 164 7.05 17.01 4.97
C ALA A 164 7.82 16.90 6.30
N GLU A 165 7.27 17.39 7.40
CA GLU A 165 7.88 17.26 8.73
C GLU A 165 8.05 15.80 9.16
N LEU A 166 7.03 14.97 8.92
CA LEU A 166 7.09 13.54 9.21
C LEU A 166 8.18 12.86 8.37
N LEU A 167 8.18 13.09 7.05
CA LEU A 167 9.12 12.46 6.13
C LEU A 167 10.57 12.87 6.38
N THR A 168 10.81 14.12 6.80
CA THR A 168 12.15 14.59 7.18
C THR A 168 12.79 13.76 8.29
N ASN A 169 11.98 13.19 9.19
CA ASN A 169 12.47 12.37 10.30
C ASN A 169 12.65 10.88 9.95
N LEU A 170 12.20 10.43 8.78
CA LEU A 170 12.32 9.05 8.32
C LEU A 170 13.53 8.88 7.39
N GLN A 171 14.63 8.38 7.93
CA GLN A 171 15.89 8.16 7.21
C GLN A 171 16.44 6.75 7.48
N HIS A 172 16.46 5.92 6.45
CA HIS A 172 16.96 4.55 6.51
C HIS A 172 17.26 4.02 5.11
N GLU A 173 18.18 3.07 4.98
CA GLU A 173 18.62 2.51 3.68
C GLU A 173 17.46 1.94 2.85
N HIS A 174 16.44 1.38 3.52
CA HIS A 174 15.27 0.77 2.88
C HIS A 174 13.99 1.61 2.96
N ILE A 175 14.11 2.91 3.23
CA ILE A 175 13.02 3.90 3.14
C ILE A 175 13.41 4.91 2.06
N VAL A 176 12.47 5.25 1.19
CA VAL A 176 12.73 6.22 0.12
C VAL A 176 13.07 7.58 0.74
N THR A 177 14.24 8.08 0.36
CA THR A 177 14.84 9.31 0.87
C THR A 177 14.02 10.50 0.41
N PHE A 178 13.54 11.26 1.40
CA PHE A 178 12.93 12.56 1.19
C PHE A 178 14.01 13.65 1.33
N TYR A 179 14.20 14.44 0.27
CA TYR A 179 15.20 15.50 0.25
C TYR A 179 14.66 16.85 0.72
N GLY A 180 13.35 17.08 0.65
CA GLY A 180 12.75 18.34 1.08
C GLY A 180 11.66 18.86 0.15
N VAL A 181 11.35 20.14 0.30
CA VAL A 181 10.22 20.80 -0.36
C VAL A 181 10.65 22.01 -1.18
N CYS A 182 9.91 22.33 -2.23
CA CYS A 182 9.94 23.62 -2.90
C CYS A 182 8.57 24.29 -2.75
N VAL A 183 8.56 25.43 -2.05
CA VAL A 183 7.36 26.23 -1.73
C VAL A 183 7.43 27.64 -2.31
N ASP A 184 8.43 27.94 -3.16
CA ASP A 184 8.65 29.27 -3.74
C ASP A 184 7.45 29.75 -4.60
N SER A 185 6.70 28.81 -5.21
CA SER A 185 5.54 29.07 -6.06
C SER A 185 4.71 27.80 -6.24
N ASP A 186 3.46 27.93 -6.67
CA ASP A 186 2.63 26.78 -7.03
C ASP A 186 3.08 26.13 -8.37
N PRO A 187 2.89 24.81 -8.54
CA PRO A 187 2.42 23.87 -7.51
C PRO A 187 3.51 23.60 -6.45
N LEU A 188 3.09 23.33 -5.22
CA LEU A 188 3.99 22.87 -4.16
C LEU A 188 4.64 21.54 -4.55
N ILE A 189 5.93 21.39 -4.22
CA ILE A 189 6.76 20.27 -4.65
C ILE A 189 7.39 19.57 -3.45
N MET A 190 7.30 18.25 -3.41
CA MET A 190 8.15 17.37 -2.60
C MET A 190 9.20 16.70 -3.48
N VAL A 191 10.44 16.62 -3.00
CA VAL A 191 11.57 16.07 -3.74
C VAL A 191 12.07 14.80 -3.05
N PHE A 192 12.17 13.71 -3.80
CA PHE A 192 12.56 12.38 -3.32
C PHE A 192 13.69 11.81 -4.17
N GLU A 193 14.38 10.79 -3.66
CA GLU A 193 15.29 9.99 -4.48
C GLU A 193 14.56 9.33 -5.65
N TYR A 194 15.24 9.25 -6.79
CA TYR A 194 14.71 8.60 -7.98
C TYR A 194 15.04 7.11 -7.98
N MET A 195 13.99 6.29 -7.99
CA MET A 195 14.09 4.83 -8.05
C MET A 195 13.87 4.35 -9.49
N LYS A 196 14.98 4.03 -10.16
CA LYS A 196 15.08 3.85 -11.63
C LYS A 196 14.09 2.85 -12.23
N HIS A 197 13.77 1.77 -11.50
CA HIS A 197 12.93 0.68 -12.01
C HIS A 197 11.46 0.81 -11.57
N GLY A 198 11.07 1.93 -10.94
CA GLY A 198 9.69 2.19 -10.58
C GLY A 198 9.20 1.31 -9.43
N ASP A 199 7.90 1.03 -9.41
CA ASP A 199 7.27 0.25 -8.34
C ASP A 199 7.57 -1.24 -8.44
N LEU A 200 7.70 -1.89 -7.27
CA LEU A 200 8.09 -3.29 -7.16
C LEU A 200 7.02 -4.23 -7.75
N ASN A 201 5.74 -3.87 -7.75
CA ASN A 201 4.71 -4.72 -8.34
C ASN A 201 4.91 -4.89 -9.86
N LYS A 202 5.09 -3.78 -10.59
CA LYS A 202 5.43 -3.83 -12.03
C LYS A 202 6.75 -4.54 -12.27
N PHE A 203 7.76 -4.28 -11.44
CA PHE A 203 9.05 -4.93 -11.55
C PHE A 203 8.94 -6.46 -11.41
N LEU A 204 8.18 -6.94 -10.42
CA LEU A 204 7.94 -8.38 -10.24
C LEU A 204 7.20 -8.98 -11.44
N ARG A 205 6.14 -8.31 -11.91
CA ARG A 205 5.35 -8.76 -13.07
C ARG A 205 6.19 -8.88 -14.34
N SER A 206 7.13 -7.95 -14.56
CA SER A 206 8.04 -8.01 -15.72
C SER A 206 9.10 -9.11 -15.64
N HIS A 207 9.25 -9.78 -14.50
CA HIS A 207 10.17 -10.90 -14.30
C HIS A 207 9.44 -12.23 -14.04
N GLY A 208 8.11 -12.22 -14.10
CA GLY A 208 7.28 -13.39 -13.83
C GLY A 208 7.00 -14.25 -15.06
N PRO A 209 6.49 -15.47 -14.87
CA PRO A 209 6.16 -16.39 -15.96
C PRO A 209 5.08 -15.83 -16.91
N ASP A 210 4.23 -14.94 -16.40
CA ASP A 210 3.15 -14.30 -17.16
C ASP A 210 3.64 -13.09 -18.01
N MET A 211 4.96 -12.79 -18.03
CA MET A 211 5.56 -11.68 -18.80
C MET A 211 5.17 -11.69 -20.29
N VAL A 212 5.05 -12.88 -20.89
CA VAL A 212 4.71 -13.06 -22.32
C VAL A 212 3.31 -12.49 -22.64
N LEU A 213 2.41 -12.43 -21.66
CA LEU A 213 1.05 -11.89 -21.83
C LEU A 213 1.00 -10.36 -21.74
N MET A 214 2.08 -9.72 -21.29
CA MET A 214 2.16 -8.28 -21.00
C MET A 214 3.09 -7.53 -21.96
N ALA A 215 3.62 -8.19 -22.99
CA ALA A 215 4.65 -7.63 -23.88
C ALA A 215 4.06 -7.15 -25.22
N ASP A 216 4.02 -5.83 -25.39
CA ASP A 216 3.58 -5.10 -26.59
C ASP A 216 4.60 -5.18 -27.76
N GLY A 217 5.28 -6.32 -27.91
CA GLY A 217 6.20 -6.58 -29.02
C GLY A 217 7.56 -5.87 -28.96
N GLN A 218 7.87 -5.13 -27.90
CA GLN A 218 9.18 -4.47 -27.73
C GLN A 218 9.87 -4.82 -26.40
N HIS A 219 11.06 -5.41 -26.54
CA HIS A 219 12.16 -5.55 -25.58
C HIS A 219 12.32 -6.82 -24.72
N SER A 220 13.55 -7.36 -24.86
CA SER A 220 14.39 -8.12 -23.93
C SER A 220 13.70 -8.98 -22.89
N LEU A 221 13.81 -10.31 -23.07
CA LEU A 221 13.61 -11.34 -22.06
C LEU A 221 14.35 -10.94 -20.77
N MET A 222 13.65 -10.33 -19.80
CA MET A 222 14.22 -10.14 -18.48
C MET A 222 14.37 -11.52 -17.85
N VAL A 223 15.56 -11.80 -17.31
CA VAL A 223 15.85 -13.08 -16.67
C VAL A 223 14.98 -13.20 -15.43
N GLU A 224 14.29 -14.33 -15.27
CA GLU A 224 13.46 -14.61 -14.09
C GLU A 224 14.26 -14.40 -12.80
N LEU A 225 13.63 -13.78 -11.80
CA LEU A 225 14.28 -13.56 -10.50
C LEU A 225 14.53 -14.91 -9.82
N THR A 226 15.77 -15.12 -9.38
CA THR A 226 16.11 -16.29 -8.56
C THR A 226 15.44 -16.21 -7.19
N GLN A 227 15.22 -17.35 -6.55
CA GLN A 227 14.69 -17.40 -5.19
C GLN A 227 15.54 -16.60 -4.19
N SER A 228 16.87 -16.60 -4.38
CA SER A 228 17.79 -15.80 -3.57
C SER A 228 17.53 -14.29 -3.72
N GLN A 229 17.32 -13.82 -4.95
CA GLN A 229 16.97 -12.41 -5.20
C GLN A 229 15.60 -12.04 -4.62
N MET A 230 14.61 -12.93 -4.71
CA MET A 230 13.30 -12.70 -4.09
C MET A 230 13.39 -12.61 -2.56
N LEU A 231 14.19 -13.49 -1.92
CA LEU A 231 14.47 -13.40 -0.49
C LEU A 231 15.22 -12.12 -0.12
N HIS A 232 16.17 -11.68 -0.96
CA HIS A 232 16.89 -10.43 -0.77
C HIS A 232 15.94 -9.21 -0.83
N ILE A 233 14.99 -9.19 -1.77
CA ILE A 233 13.94 -8.15 -1.84
C ILE A 233 13.10 -8.15 -0.55
N ALA A 234 12.64 -9.33 -0.12
CA ALA A 234 11.86 -9.48 1.10
C ALA A 234 12.60 -8.99 2.36
N GLN A 235 13.89 -9.32 2.47
CA GLN A 235 14.74 -8.90 3.60
C GLN A 235 14.87 -7.38 3.68
N GLN A 236 15.05 -6.69 2.55
CA GLN A 236 15.16 -5.23 2.50
C GLN A 236 13.86 -4.56 2.96
N ILE A 237 12.69 -5.02 2.50
CA ILE A 237 11.39 -4.50 2.94
C ILE A 237 11.18 -4.75 4.43
N ALA A 238 11.49 -5.95 4.92
CA ALA A 238 11.39 -6.27 6.34
C ALA A 238 12.29 -5.36 7.19
N ALA A 239 13.53 -5.08 6.74
CA ALA A 239 14.43 -4.14 7.42
C ALA A 239 13.87 -2.71 7.45
N GLY A 240 13.27 -2.24 6.35
CA GLY A 240 12.55 -0.96 6.33
C GLY A 240 11.38 -0.91 7.34
N MET A 241 10.60 -1.98 7.43
CA MET A 241 9.47 -2.06 8.37
C MET A 241 9.92 -2.14 9.84
N VAL A 242 11.04 -2.81 10.13
CA VAL A 242 11.65 -2.79 11.47
C VAL A 242 12.04 -1.36 11.85
N TYR A 243 12.64 -0.61 10.92
CA TYR A 243 12.96 0.79 11.14
C TYR A 243 11.70 1.63 11.40
N LEU A 244 10.67 1.54 10.55
CA LEU A 244 9.42 2.30 10.74
C LEU A 244 8.77 1.98 12.10
N ALA A 245 8.71 0.71 12.48
CA ALA A 245 8.18 0.29 13.78
C ALA A 245 8.99 0.91 14.95
N SER A 246 10.32 0.99 14.83
CA SER A 246 11.17 1.65 15.83
C SER A 246 10.95 3.16 15.95
N GLN A 247 10.39 3.79 14.90
CA GLN A 247 9.98 5.19 14.89
C GLN A 247 8.51 5.36 15.31
N HIS A 248 7.86 4.31 15.80
CA HIS A 248 6.42 4.26 16.10
C HIS A 248 5.54 4.66 14.90
N PHE A 249 6.03 4.39 13.69
CA PHE A 249 5.34 4.68 12.45
C PHE A 249 4.64 3.42 11.93
N VAL A 250 3.33 3.54 11.68
CA VAL A 250 2.51 2.49 11.06
C VAL A 250 2.21 2.88 9.63
N HIS A 251 2.61 2.04 8.66
CA HIS A 251 2.49 2.29 7.23
C HIS A 251 1.04 2.22 6.74
N ARG A 252 0.24 1.25 7.21
CA ARG A 252 -1.22 1.07 6.91
C ARG A 252 -1.58 0.66 5.47
N ASP A 253 -0.71 0.93 4.50
CA ASP A 253 -0.88 0.55 3.08
C ASP A 253 0.37 -0.15 2.53
N LEU A 254 0.98 -1.04 3.33
CA LEU A 254 2.18 -1.77 2.89
C LEU A 254 1.80 -2.81 1.82
N ALA A 255 2.33 -2.63 0.62
CA ALA A 255 2.10 -3.49 -0.54
C ALA A 255 3.27 -3.33 -1.53
N THR A 256 3.47 -4.27 -2.46
CA THR A 256 4.54 -4.14 -3.46
C THR A 256 4.38 -2.91 -4.37
N ARG A 257 3.15 -2.43 -4.60
CA ARG A 257 2.89 -1.16 -5.33
C ARG A 257 3.41 0.10 -4.63
N ASN A 258 3.65 0.01 -3.32
CA ASN A 258 4.20 1.07 -2.46
C ASN A 258 5.65 0.74 -2.04
N CYS A 259 6.32 -0.14 -2.77
CA CYS A 259 7.77 -0.33 -2.69
C CYS A 259 8.37 0.07 -4.04
N LEU A 260 9.55 0.65 -4.03
CA LEU A 260 10.25 1.09 -5.24
C LEU A 260 11.58 0.36 -5.42
N VAL A 261 12.00 0.20 -6.67
CA VAL A 261 13.20 -0.53 -7.05
C VAL A 261 14.22 0.42 -7.69
N GLY A 262 15.39 0.51 -7.07
CA GLY A 262 16.56 1.27 -7.51
C GLY A 262 17.55 0.38 -8.23
N GLU A 263 18.74 0.92 -8.51
CA GLU A 263 19.81 0.13 -9.14
C GLU A 263 20.25 -1.05 -8.26
N ASN A 264 20.79 -2.10 -8.88
CA ASN A 264 21.32 -3.28 -8.18
C ASN A 264 20.30 -4.00 -7.26
N LEU A 265 19.01 -4.02 -7.64
CA LEU A 265 17.92 -4.60 -6.83
C LEU A 265 17.79 -4.00 -5.42
N LEU A 266 18.19 -2.73 -5.25
CA LEU A 266 17.90 -1.98 -4.03
C LEU A 266 16.41 -1.71 -3.93
N VAL A 267 15.77 -2.18 -2.87
CA VAL A 267 14.34 -1.98 -2.63
C VAL A 267 14.13 -1.07 -1.43
N LYS A 268 13.26 -0.09 -1.61
CA LYS A 268 12.89 0.86 -0.56
C LYS A 268 11.38 1.01 -0.49
N ILE A 269 10.86 1.16 0.73
CA ILE A 269 9.45 1.45 0.98
C ILE A 269 9.19 2.93 0.67
N GLY A 270 8.17 3.24 -0.10
CA GLY A 270 7.80 4.62 -0.44
C GLY A 270 6.29 4.81 -0.50
N ASP A 271 5.80 5.97 -0.08
CA ASP A 271 4.38 6.31 -0.15
C ASP A 271 4.15 7.50 -1.09
N PHE A 272 4.13 7.20 -2.38
CA PHE A 272 3.97 8.26 -3.38
C PHE A 272 2.51 8.59 -3.67
N GLY A 273 1.53 7.84 -3.14
CA GLY A 273 0.12 7.99 -3.51
C GLY A 273 -0.18 7.80 -5.02
N MET A 274 0.84 7.50 -5.83
CA MET A 274 0.77 7.27 -7.28
C MET A 274 0.09 5.95 -7.62
N SER A 275 0.10 4.99 -6.70
CA SER A 275 -0.36 3.64 -6.95
C SER A 275 -1.88 3.56 -7.10
N ARG A 276 -2.65 4.53 -6.59
CA ARG A 276 -4.11 4.39 -6.49
C ARG A 276 -4.87 4.41 -7.82
N ASP A 277 -4.39 5.10 -8.84
CA ASP A 277 -5.09 5.17 -10.13
C ASP A 277 -4.80 3.91 -10.98
N VAL A 278 -3.52 3.56 -11.11
CA VAL A 278 -3.08 2.34 -11.83
C VAL A 278 -3.53 1.06 -11.12
N TYR A 279 -3.56 1.06 -9.79
CA TYR A 279 -3.95 -0.08 -8.96
C TYR A 279 -5.32 0.14 -8.31
N SER A 280 -6.23 0.84 -8.97
CA SER A 280 -7.56 1.16 -8.40
C SER A 280 -8.37 -0.08 -7.97
N THR A 281 -8.19 -1.22 -8.63
CA THR A 281 -8.81 -2.51 -8.26
C THR A 281 -8.35 -3.07 -6.92
N ASP A 282 -7.19 -2.63 -6.42
CA ASP A 282 -6.66 -3.04 -5.13
C ASP A 282 -7.33 -2.33 -3.95
N TYR A 283 -8.12 -1.29 -4.23
CA TYR A 283 -8.79 -0.49 -3.22
C TYR A 283 -10.31 -0.71 -3.24
N TYR A 284 -10.87 -0.98 -2.06
CA TYR A 284 -12.30 -1.10 -1.83
C TYR A 284 -12.86 0.19 -1.23
N ARG A 285 -14.03 0.63 -1.73
CA ARG A 285 -14.70 1.83 -1.27
C ARG A 285 -15.69 1.51 -0.17
N VAL A 286 -15.48 2.07 1.03
CA VAL A 286 -16.40 1.94 2.17
C VAL A 286 -17.05 3.29 2.46
N GLY A 287 -18.37 3.27 2.71
CA GLY A 287 -19.12 4.46 3.13
C GLY A 287 -19.08 5.61 2.10
N GLY A 288 -19.00 5.31 0.81
CA GLY A 288 -19.05 6.29 -0.28
C GLY A 288 -17.76 7.07 -0.55
N HIS A 289 -16.83 7.18 0.41
CA HIS A 289 -15.67 8.07 0.29
C HIS A 289 -14.32 7.46 0.67
N THR A 290 -14.29 6.40 1.47
CA THR A 290 -13.04 5.87 2.04
C THR A 290 -12.51 4.71 1.21
N MET A 291 -11.31 4.85 0.65
CA MET A 291 -10.62 3.80 -0.10
C MET A 291 -9.68 3.00 0.82
N LEU A 292 -9.75 1.67 0.77
CA LEU A 292 -8.99 0.77 1.65
C LEU A 292 -8.34 -0.39 0.90
N PRO A 293 -7.08 -0.74 1.22
CA PRO A 293 -6.39 -1.86 0.61
C PRO A 293 -6.80 -3.19 1.29
N ILE A 294 -8.10 -3.54 1.27
CA ILE A 294 -8.67 -4.64 2.10
C ILE A 294 -7.98 -5.99 1.93
N ARG A 295 -7.38 -6.26 0.77
CA ARG A 295 -6.68 -7.52 0.46
C ARG A 295 -5.35 -7.66 1.21
N TRP A 296 -4.82 -6.54 1.71
CA TRP A 296 -3.61 -6.46 2.53
C TRP A 296 -3.90 -6.22 4.02
N MET A 297 -5.15 -5.90 4.37
CA MET A 297 -5.50 -5.54 5.75
C MET A 297 -5.76 -6.78 6.60
N PRO A 298 -5.38 -6.76 7.89
CA PRO A 298 -5.80 -7.79 8.83
C PRO A 298 -7.26 -7.59 9.30
N PRO A 299 -7.88 -8.62 9.89
CA PRO A 299 -9.26 -8.58 10.37
C PRO A 299 -9.57 -7.40 11.29
N GLU A 300 -8.69 -7.08 12.24
CA GLU A 300 -8.91 -5.97 13.19
C GLU A 300 -8.91 -4.59 12.52
N SER A 301 -8.17 -4.41 11.43
CA SER A 301 -8.18 -3.17 10.65
C SER A 301 -9.44 -3.06 9.80
N ILE A 302 -9.94 -4.18 9.28
CA ILE A 302 -11.18 -4.25 8.49
C ILE A 302 -12.39 -3.98 9.40
N MET A 303 -12.51 -4.72 10.50
CA MET A 303 -13.68 -4.70 11.39
C MET A 303 -13.70 -3.48 12.31
N TYR A 304 -12.56 -3.13 12.90
CA TYR A 304 -12.49 -2.15 14.00
C TYR A 304 -11.67 -0.90 13.67
N ARG A 305 -11.17 -0.76 12.43
CA ARG A 305 -10.32 0.37 12.02
C ARG A 305 -9.07 0.54 12.88
N ARG A 306 -8.58 -0.56 13.45
CA ARG A 306 -7.39 -0.57 14.30
C ARG A 306 -6.15 -0.78 13.45
N PHE A 307 -5.21 0.16 13.50
CA PHE A 307 -3.93 0.09 12.79
C PHE A 307 -2.77 0.20 13.78
N THR A 308 -1.90 -0.79 13.76
CA THR A 308 -0.72 -0.92 14.64
C THR A 308 0.48 -1.50 13.88
N THR A 309 1.64 -1.53 14.52
CA THR A 309 2.83 -2.23 13.99
C THR A 309 2.55 -3.69 13.66
N GLU A 310 1.68 -4.36 14.42
CA GLU A 310 1.28 -5.75 14.18
C GLU A 310 0.39 -5.87 12.93
N SER A 311 -0.45 -4.87 12.66
CA SER A 311 -1.23 -4.85 11.42
C SER A 311 -0.35 -4.68 10.17
N ASP A 312 0.78 -3.98 10.29
CA ASP A 312 1.77 -3.92 9.22
C ASP A 312 2.54 -5.24 9.06
N VAL A 313 2.74 -6.02 10.13
CA VAL A 313 3.31 -7.38 10.04
C VAL A 313 2.39 -8.31 9.24
N TRP A 314 1.08 -8.20 9.41
CA TRP A 314 0.13 -8.91 8.53
C TRP A 314 0.31 -8.49 7.06
N SER A 315 0.34 -7.19 6.81
CA SER A 315 0.53 -6.63 5.46
C SER A 315 1.86 -7.09 4.85
N LEU A 316 2.93 -7.20 5.64
CA LEU A 316 4.21 -7.75 5.23
C LEU A 316 4.08 -9.21 4.79
N GLY A 317 3.29 -10.02 5.50
CA GLY A 317 2.97 -11.40 5.07
C GLY A 317 2.33 -11.46 3.68
N VAL A 318 1.42 -10.52 3.38
CA VAL A 318 0.83 -10.39 2.04
C VAL A 318 1.85 -9.94 1.00
N VAL A 319 2.75 -9.00 1.35
CA VAL A 319 3.87 -8.60 0.48
C VAL A 319 4.80 -9.76 0.16
N LEU A 320 5.11 -10.64 1.13
CA LEU A 320 5.89 -11.85 0.85
C LEU A 320 5.16 -12.73 -0.17
N TRP A 321 3.85 -12.91 -0.02
CA TRP A 321 3.06 -13.65 -1.01
C TRP A 321 3.10 -12.99 -2.39
N GLU A 322 3.01 -11.66 -2.49
CA GLU A 322 3.16 -10.95 -3.77
C GLU A 322 4.54 -11.19 -4.40
N ILE A 323 5.62 -11.12 -3.63
CA ILE A 323 6.99 -11.35 -4.11
C ILE A 323 7.11 -12.75 -4.74
N PHE A 324 6.68 -13.79 -4.01
CA PHE A 324 6.79 -15.18 -4.48
C PHE A 324 5.74 -15.58 -5.52
N THR A 325 4.82 -14.67 -5.87
CA THR A 325 3.85 -14.86 -6.96
C THR A 325 4.04 -13.87 -8.10
N TYR A 326 5.17 -13.16 -8.14
CA TYR A 326 5.51 -12.17 -9.17
C TYR A 326 4.47 -11.04 -9.30
N GLY A 327 4.00 -10.52 -8.16
CA GLY A 327 3.12 -9.37 -8.09
C GLY A 327 1.66 -9.67 -8.41
N LYS A 328 1.22 -10.94 -8.34
CA LYS A 328 -0.20 -11.29 -8.48
C LYS A 328 -1.05 -10.57 -7.44
N GLN A 329 -2.31 -10.32 -7.78
CA GLN A 329 -3.24 -9.72 -6.82
C GLN A 329 -3.60 -10.77 -5.75
N PRO A 330 -3.49 -10.45 -4.45
CA PRO A 330 -3.96 -11.35 -3.40
C PRO A 330 -5.45 -11.63 -3.56
N TRP A 331 -5.84 -12.90 -3.44
CA TRP A 331 -7.24 -13.33 -3.61
C TRP A 331 -7.84 -12.97 -4.98
N TYR A 332 -7.03 -12.97 -6.07
CA TYR A 332 -7.46 -12.53 -7.41
C TYR A 332 -8.72 -13.23 -7.98
N GLN A 333 -9.15 -14.35 -7.40
CA GLN A 333 -10.38 -15.08 -7.78
C GLN A 333 -11.64 -14.58 -7.05
N LEU A 334 -11.48 -13.76 -6.01
CA LEU A 334 -12.55 -13.28 -5.14
C LEU A 334 -12.79 -11.78 -5.39
N SER A 335 -14.05 -11.36 -5.30
CA SER A 335 -14.44 -9.95 -5.25
C SER A 335 -14.03 -9.31 -3.92
N ASN A 336 -14.01 -7.98 -3.87
CA ASN A 336 -13.69 -7.23 -2.65
C ASN A 336 -14.67 -7.54 -1.49
N ASN A 337 -15.95 -7.78 -1.79
CA ASN A 337 -16.95 -8.14 -0.78
C ASN A 337 -16.70 -9.54 -0.20
N GLU A 338 -16.30 -10.50 -1.04
CA GLU A 338 -15.97 -11.86 -0.60
C GLU A 338 -14.70 -11.85 0.26
N VAL A 339 -13.67 -11.10 -0.13
CA VAL A 339 -12.46 -10.94 0.69
C VAL A 339 -12.78 -10.30 2.04
N SER A 340 -13.55 -9.21 2.04
CA SER A 340 -13.96 -8.55 3.29
C SER A 340 -14.84 -9.41 4.19
N SER A 341 -15.51 -10.43 3.64
CA SER A 341 -16.32 -11.38 4.42
C SER A 341 -15.51 -12.57 4.92
N LEU A 342 -14.38 -12.86 4.26
CA LEU A 342 -13.49 -13.97 4.58
C LEU A 342 -12.50 -13.63 5.71
N LEU A 343 -12.02 -12.37 5.74
CA LEU A 343 -11.05 -11.84 6.70
C LEU A 343 -11.73 -11.23 7.91
#